data_AF-A0A290QGU4-F1
#
_entry.id   AF-A0A290QGU4-F1
#
_cell.length_a   1.000
_cell.length_b   1.000
_cell.length_c   1.000
_cell.angle_alpha   90.00
_cell.angle_beta   90.00
_cell.angle_gamma   90.00
#
_symmetry.space_group_name_H-M   'P 1'
#
loop_
_entity.id
_entity.type
_entity.pdbx_description
1 polymer ?
#
loop_
_entity_poly.entity_id
_entity_poly.type
_entity_poly.pdbx_seq_one_letter_code
_entity_poly.pdbx_strand_id
1 'polypeptide(L)'
;MEGGRVWSFAHAVGGLTVLVGLALCETPRGAASLYPMTKKIKVLVLVIGAAVALVAGAGCSKKSGGDGHSHAHHHHTAPHGGTLVELGDHQYNLELVRDAGAGTLTVYLLDGHAENFVRVPMPVIALVATVKGVAQPLTMMATANAATGETVGSTSQFVAQAEWVKTAEQFEVVVPGIEIRGAKFTDVKFNFPKGSDDHGH
;
A
#
# COMPACT_ATOMS: atom_id res chain seq x y z
N MET A 1 -48.59 -37.77 17.38
CA MET A 1 -49.14 -38.79 16.47
C MET A 1 -49.64 -38.05 15.25
N GLU A 2 -48.75 -37.88 14.26
CA GLU A 2 -48.75 -38.65 13.00
C GLU A 2 -49.99 -38.30 12.16
N GLY A 3 -49.91 -37.69 10.97
CA GLY A 3 -48.91 -37.81 9.91
C GLY A 3 -49.60 -38.42 8.69
N GLY A 4 -49.48 -37.81 7.50
CA GLY A 4 -49.74 -38.50 6.23
C GLY A 4 -50.73 -37.81 5.28
N ARG A 5 -50.20 -36.95 4.40
CA ARG A 5 -50.80 -36.66 3.08
C ARG A 5 -50.09 -37.53 2.05
N VAL A 6 -50.85 -38.30 1.28
CA VAL A 6 -50.36 -39.11 0.16
C VAL A 6 -51.21 -38.78 -1.06
N TRP A 7 -50.63 -38.21 -2.11
CA TRP A 7 -51.13 -38.37 -3.48
C TRP A 7 -49.96 -38.48 -4.47
N SER A 8 -50.06 -39.56 -5.27
CA SER A 8 -49.23 -40.05 -6.37
C SER A 8 -48.89 -39.01 -7.45
N PHE A 9 -47.63 -38.98 -7.93
CA PHE A 9 -47.08 -39.65 -9.13
C PHE A 9 -47.62 -39.15 -10.48
N ALA A 10 -46.72 -38.52 -11.25
CA ALA A 10 -46.66 -38.67 -12.71
C ALA A 10 -45.21 -38.55 -13.17
N HIS A 11 -44.75 -39.60 -13.85
CA HIS A 11 -43.44 -39.75 -14.49
C HIS A 11 -43.24 -38.79 -15.65
N ALA A 12 -41.99 -38.37 -15.87
CA ALA A 12 -41.44 -38.24 -17.21
C ALA A 12 -39.95 -38.58 -17.21
N VAL A 13 -39.63 -39.61 -18.00
CA VAL A 13 -38.33 -40.22 -18.26
C VAL A 13 -37.63 -39.58 -19.45
N GLY A 14 -36.30 -39.62 -19.47
CA GLY A 14 -35.44 -39.30 -20.61
C GLY A 14 -34.23 -38.49 -20.14
N GLY A 15 -33.03 -39.04 -19.94
CA GLY A 15 -32.36 -40.07 -20.73
C GLY A 15 -31.52 -39.41 -21.80
N LEU A 16 -30.35 -38.86 -21.43
CA LEU A 16 -29.29 -38.56 -22.38
C LEU A 16 -27.93 -38.85 -21.76
N THR A 17 -27.44 -40.05 -22.08
CA THR A 17 -26.07 -40.50 -21.92
C THR A 17 -25.21 -39.76 -22.93
N VAL A 18 -24.17 -39.04 -22.48
CA VAL A 18 -23.07 -38.61 -23.35
C VAL A 18 -21.74 -38.99 -22.69
N LEU A 19 -21.22 -40.10 -23.21
CA LEU A 19 -19.83 -40.43 -23.50
C LEU A 19 -18.73 -39.77 -22.66
N VAL A 20 -18.07 -40.65 -21.89
CA VAL A 20 -16.70 -40.55 -21.39
C VAL A 20 -15.74 -40.24 -22.55
N GLY A 21 -15.23 -39.01 -22.58
CA GLY A 21 -14.08 -38.61 -23.38
C GLY A 21 -12.82 -38.64 -22.53
N LEU A 22 -12.10 -39.76 -22.59
CA LEU A 22 -10.76 -39.94 -22.06
C LEU A 22 -9.77 -39.11 -22.91
N ALA A 23 -9.48 -37.88 -22.50
CA ALA A 23 -8.35 -37.11 -23.03
C ALA A 23 -7.09 -37.45 -22.21
N LEU A 24 -6.33 -38.43 -22.70
CA LEU A 24 -4.90 -38.57 -22.45
C LEU A 24 -4.14 -37.51 -23.27
N CYS A 25 -2.89 -37.23 -22.87
CA CYS A 25 -1.92 -36.32 -23.49
C CYS A 25 -2.16 -34.82 -23.15
N GLU A 26 -1.26 -34.03 -22.55
CA GLU A 26 0.18 -34.16 -22.27
C GLU A 26 0.54 -33.30 -21.04
N THR A 27 1.38 -33.83 -20.15
CA THR A 27 2.14 -33.05 -19.18
C THR A 27 3.22 -32.24 -19.88
N PRO A 28 3.27 -30.90 -19.77
CA PRO A 28 4.52 -30.19 -20.00
C PRO A 28 5.44 -30.43 -18.79
N ARG A 29 6.37 -31.37 -18.97
CA ARG A 29 7.62 -31.41 -18.20
C ARG A 29 8.58 -30.41 -18.82
N GLY A 30 9.19 -29.57 -17.97
CA GLY A 30 10.33 -28.73 -18.32
C GLY A 30 9.93 -27.26 -18.49
N ALA A 31 10.69 -26.28 -18.00
CA ALA A 31 11.95 -26.32 -17.30
C ALA A 31 12.10 -24.96 -16.58
N ALA A 32 12.86 -24.99 -15.48
CA ALA A 32 13.70 -23.92 -14.96
C ALA A 32 13.49 -22.52 -15.59
N SER A 33 12.97 -21.54 -14.85
CA SER A 33 13.80 -20.75 -13.94
C SER A 33 15.24 -20.60 -14.42
N LEU A 34 15.46 -19.70 -15.38
CA LEU A 34 16.75 -19.05 -15.60
C LEU A 34 16.50 -17.62 -16.07
N TYR A 35 16.21 -16.73 -15.12
CA TYR A 35 16.66 -15.35 -15.26
C TYR A 35 18.18 -15.37 -15.09
N PRO A 36 18.93 -14.82 -16.06
CA PRO A 36 19.58 -13.56 -15.73
C PRO A 36 19.61 -12.61 -16.93
N MET A 37 18.75 -11.58 -16.91
CA MET A 37 18.97 -10.42 -17.75
C MET A 37 20.03 -9.54 -17.07
N THR A 38 21.30 -9.86 -17.30
CA THR A 38 22.45 -9.02 -16.92
C THR A 38 22.40 -7.72 -17.72
N LYS A 39 21.67 -6.72 -17.24
CA LYS A 39 21.74 -5.36 -17.77
C LYS A 39 23.08 -4.75 -17.32
N LYS A 40 23.94 -4.57 -18.30
CA LYS A 40 25.24 -3.90 -18.20
C LYS A 40 25.06 -2.50 -17.62
N ILE A 41 25.32 -2.36 -16.33
CA ILE A 41 25.43 -1.09 -15.62
C ILE A 41 26.69 -0.40 -16.17
N LYS A 42 26.50 0.57 -17.06
CA LYS A 42 27.57 1.50 -17.42
C LYS A 42 27.79 2.42 -16.23
N VAL A 43 28.69 2.00 -15.35
CA VAL A 43 29.32 2.84 -14.33
C VAL A 43 30.04 3.97 -15.06
N LEU A 44 29.35 5.11 -15.20
CA LEU A 44 29.97 6.36 -15.63
C LEU A 44 30.39 7.10 -14.37
N VAL A 45 31.63 6.85 -13.96
CA VAL A 45 32.37 7.62 -12.97
C VAL A 45 32.56 9.04 -13.52
N LEU A 46 31.96 10.03 -12.86
CA LEU A 46 32.33 11.44 -13.03
C LEU A 46 32.97 11.92 -11.74
N VAL A 47 34.31 11.95 -11.76
CA VAL A 47 35.16 12.59 -10.77
C VAL A 47 35.22 14.09 -11.08
N ILE A 48 34.69 14.92 -10.19
CA ILE A 48 35.01 16.35 -10.03
C ILE A 48 34.83 16.61 -8.52
N GLY A 49 35.80 16.92 -7.67
CA GLY A 49 37.12 17.52 -7.90
C GLY A 49 37.09 19.03 -7.66
N ALA A 50 36.79 19.50 -6.43
CA ALA A 50 37.14 20.87 -6.01
C ALA A 50 37.18 20.99 -4.48
N ALA A 51 38.37 21.25 -3.96
CA ALA A 51 38.68 21.57 -2.57
C ALA A 51 38.34 23.03 -2.27
N VAL A 52 37.78 23.33 -1.08
CA VAL A 52 37.85 24.67 -0.48
C VAL A 52 38.06 24.57 1.04
N ALA A 53 39.29 24.93 1.40
CA ALA A 53 39.81 25.62 2.58
C ALA A 53 39.08 25.57 3.94
N LEU A 54 39.85 25.09 4.92
CA LEU A 54 39.79 25.29 6.36
C LEU A 54 39.76 26.78 6.77
N VAL A 55 38.86 27.15 7.68
CA VAL A 55 39.05 28.29 8.58
C VAL A 55 38.74 27.83 10.01
N ALA A 56 39.78 27.79 10.83
CA ALA A 56 39.71 27.56 12.26
C ALA A 56 39.37 28.87 12.99
N GLY A 57 38.32 28.87 13.79
CA GLY A 57 37.99 29.94 14.74
C GLY A 57 37.79 29.34 16.13
N ALA A 58 38.71 29.65 17.05
CA ALA A 58 38.58 29.38 18.47
C ALA A 58 37.70 30.46 19.12
N GLY A 59 36.76 30.09 20.00
CA GLY A 59 35.96 31.07 20.73
C GLY A 59 34.94 30.53 21.73
N CYS A 60 35.40 30.36 22.98
CA CYS A 60 34.72 30.59 24.25
C CYS A 60 33.47 29.76 24.67
N SER A 61 33.70 28.96 25.72
CA SER A 61 32.71 28.37 26.62
C SER A 61 31.91 29.42 27.39
N LYS A 62 30.56 29.35 27.40
CA LYS A 62 29.73 29.43 28.63
C LYS A 62 28.24 29.19 28.41
N LYS A 63 27.70 28.39 29.35
CA LYS A 63 26.33 28.37 29.92
C LYS A 63 25.20 27.69 29.15
N SER A 64 24.87 26.52 29.68
CA SER A 64 23.53 25.91 29.73
C SER A 64 22.47 26.96 30.07
N GLY A 65 21.54 27.16 29.14
CA GLY A 65 20.20 27.69 29.37
C GLY A 65 19.24 26.64 28.82
N GLY A 66 18.30 26.20 29.64
CA GLY A 66 17.33 25.17 29.26
C GLY A 66 16.39 25.71 28.19
N ASP A 67 16.37 25.06 27.04
CA ASP A 67 15.31 25.20 26.07
C ASP A 67 14.42 23.96 26.20
N GLY A 68 13.23 24.16 26.75
CA GLY A 68 12.15 23.21 26.61
C GLY A 68 11.86 23.09 25.12
N HIS A 69 12.20 21.94 24.54
CA HIS A 69 11.76 21.59 23.20
C HIS A 69 10.24 21.41 23.23
N SER A 70 9.52 22.51 23.00
CA SER A 70 8.16 22.46 22.50
C SER A 70 8.24 21.90 21.09
N HIS A 71 8.08 20.58 20.97
CA HIS A 71 7.84 19.95 19.68
C HIS A 71 6.51 20.51 19.15
N ALA A 72 6.60 21.56 18.32
CA ALA A 72 5.45 22.06 17.61
C ALA A 72 4.98 20.92 16.69
N HIS A 73 3.83 20.34 17.00
CA HIS A 73 3.20 19.33 16.17
C HIS A 73 2.84 19.98 14.83
N HIS A 74 3.65 19.72 13.80
CA HIS A 74 3.41 20.21 12.45
C HIS A 74 2.37 19.32 11.77
N HIS A 75 1.10 19.70 11.89
CA HIS A 75 0.04 18.98 11.21
C HIS A 75 0.03 19.33 9.71
N HIS A 76 0.33 18.36 8.85
CA HIS A 76 0.23 18.53 7.39
C HIS A 76 -1.22 18.40 6.93
N THR A 77 -1.56 19.06 5.82
CA THR A 77 -2.90 18.94 5.24
C THR A 77 -2.91 17.84 4.20
N ALA A 78 -3.86 16.91 4.30
CA ALA A 78 -4.04 15.83 3.34
C ALA A 78 -4.46 16.38 1.97
N PRO A 79 -3.67 16.23 0.89
CA PRO A 79 -3.96 16.84 -0.41
C PRO A 79 -5.27 16.40 -1.06
N HIS A 80 -5.76 15.20 -0.73
CA HIS A 80 -7.00 14.62 -1.28
C HIS A 80 -8.11 14.52 -0.22
N GLY A 81 -7.94 15.17 0.94
CA GLY A 81 -8.89 15.13 2.04
C GLY A 81 -9.00 13.76 2.71
N GLY A 82 -7.99 12.90 2.53
CA GLY A 82 -7.90 11.60 3.18
C GLY A 82 -7.30 11.66 4.58
N THR A 83 -6.88 10.49 5.04
CA THR A 83 -6.20 10.29 6.31
C THR A 83 -4.70 10.19 6.08
N LEU A 84 -3.92 11.11 6.65
CA LEU A 84 -2.46 11.03 6.63
C LEU A 84 -1.94 10.05 7.68
N VAL A 85 -0.86 9.36 7.32
CA VAL A 85 -0.12 8.43 8.17
C VAL A 85 1.37 8.68 7.94
N GLU A 86 2.05 9.19 8.95
CA GLU A 86 3.48 9.47 8.88
C GLU A 86 4.28 8.16 8.89
N LEU A 87 5.36 8.11 8.10
CA LEU A 87 6.26 6.96 8.00
C LEU A 87 7.68 7.34 8.42
N GLY A 88 8.21 6.58 9.39
CA GLY A 88 9.52 6.83 9.96
C GLY A 88 9.56 8.11 10.79
N ASP A 89 10.72 8.74 10.85
CA ASP A 89 10.91 10.05 11.49
C ASP A 89 10.56 11.15 10.48
N HIS A 90 9.27 11.28 10.19
CA HIS A 90 8.71 12.32 9.31
C HIS A 90 9.24 12.30 7.85
N GLN A 91 9.60 11.11 7.34
CA GLN A 91 10.28 10.99 6.03
C GLN A 91 9.30 10.97 4.85
N TYR A 92 8.16 10.30 5.05
CA TYR A 92 7.13 10.10 4.03
C TYR A 92 5.76 10.06 4.69
N ASN A 93 4.73 10.19 3.87
CA ASN A 93 3.35 10.01 4.30
C ASN A 93 2.61 9.02 3.39
N LEU A 94 1.73 8.24 3.97
CA LEU A 94 0.61 7.64 3.24
C LEU A 94 -0.61 8.55 3.41
N GLU A 95 -1.34 8.81 2.35
CA GLU A 95 -2.69 9.34 2.44
C GLU A 95 -3.69 8.27 2.01
N LEU A 96 -4.56 7.84 2.93
CA LEU A 96 -5.65 6.92 2.63
C LEU A 96 -6.94 7.70 2.35
N VAL A 97 -7.48 7.57 1.15
CA VAL A 97 -8.73 8.20 0.72
C VAL A 97 -9.80 7.13 0.54
N ARG A 98 -10.97 7.37 1.12
CA ARG A 98 -12.16 6.53 0.97
C ARG A 98 -13.17 7.16 0.03
N ASP A 99 -13.52 6.45 -1.03
CA ASP A 99 -14.70 6.77 -1.85
C ASP A 99 -15.82 5.77 -1.53
N ALA A 100 -16.82 6.25 -0.79
CA ALA A 100 -17.99 5.46 -0.40
C ALA A 100 -18.90 5.13 -1.59
N GLY A 101 -18.97 6.01 -2.60
CA GLY A 101 -19.83 5.83 -3.76
C GLY A 101 -19.26 4.77 -4.70
N ALA A 102 -17.96 4.84 -4.96
CA ALA A 102 -17.26 3.87 -5.80
C ALA A 102 -16.92 2.56 -5.07
N GLY A 103 -16.89 2.55 -3.73
CA GLY A 103 -16.43 1.41 -2.95
C GLY A 103 -14.92 1.18 -3.11
N THR A 104 -14.15 2.26 -3.18
CA THR A 104 -12.70 2.22 -3.40
C THR A 104 -11.94 2.86 -2.25
N LEU A 105 -10.76 2.28 -1.97
CA LEU A 105 -9.72 2.94 -1.21
C LEU A 105 -8.61 3.33 -2.18
N THR A 106 -8.03 4.51 -1.97
CA THR A 106 -6.83 4.98 -2.65
C THR A 106 -5.76 5.28 -1.62
N VAL A 107 -4.54 4.79 -1.85
CA VAL A 107 -3.34 5.21 -1.11
C VAL A 107 -2.51 6.09 -2.03
N TYR A 108 -2.17 7.28 -1.55
CA TYR A 108 -1.12 8.11 -2.15
C TYR A 108 0.14 8.07 -1.31
N LEU A 109 1.30 7.98 -1.97
CA LEU A 109 2.61 8.12 -1.36
C LEU A 109 3.09 9.55 -1.51
N LEU A 110 3.41 10.19 -0.39
CA LEU A 110 3.83 11.58 -0.33
C LEU A 110 5.17 11.71 0.41
N ASP A 111 5.82 12.85 0.24
CA ASP A 111 7.01 13.20 1.03
C ASP A 111 6.65 13.54 2.48
N GLY A 112 7.65 13.86 3.30
CA GLY A 112 7.47 14.15 4.73
C GLY A 112 6.48 15.28 5.03
N HIS A 113 6.36 16.27 4.13
CA HIS A 113 5.44 17.39 4.31
C HIS A 113 4.06 17.16 3.68
N ALA A 114 3.83 16.00 3.06
CA ALA A 114 2.61 15.69 2.31
C ALA A 114 2.33 16.67 1.15
N GLU A 115 3.38 17.29 0.58
CA GLU A 115 3.24 18.29 -0.49
C GLU A 115 3.58 17.72 -1.87
N ASN A 116 4.45 16.70 -1.92
CA ASN A 116 4.93 16.12 -3.18
C ASN A 116 4.68 14.62 -3.25
N PHE A 117 4.26 14.16 -4.44
CA PHE A 117 4.07 12.75 -4.74
C PHE A 117 5.39 11.99 -4.84
N VAL A 118 5.48 10.85 -4.16
CA VAL A 118 6.64 9.96 -4.18
C VAL A 118 6.35 8.72 -5.01
N ARG A 119 6.87 8.71 -6.24
CA ARG A 119 6.75 7.55 -7.13
C ARG A 119 7.64 6.41 -6.67
N VAL A 120 7.10 5.19 -6.71
CA VAL A 120 7.81 3.97 -6.36
C VAL A 120 7.62 2.89 -7.43
N PRO A 121 8.61 2.00 -7.62
CA PRO A 121 8.53 0.91 -8.58
C PRO A 121 7.87 -0.34 -8.02
N MET A 122 6.82 -0.19 -7.21
CA MET A 122 6.07 -1.31 -6.65
C MET A 122 4.80 -1.55 -7.47
N PRO A 123 4.46 -2.81 -7.78
CA PRO A 123 3.20 -3.13 -8.46
C PRO A 123 2.00 -3.10 -7.51
N VAL A 124 2.23 -3.34 -6.21
CA VAL A 124 1.18 -3.46 -5.19
C VAL A 124 1.65 -2.95 -3.82
N ILE A 125 0.69 -2.55 -2.99
CA ILE A 125 0.85 -2.39 -1.53
C ILE A 125 -0.19 -3.30 -0.85
N ALA A 126 0.24 -4.09 0.12
CA ALA A 126 -0.67 -4.92 0.92
C ALA A 126 -1.18 -4.14 2.13
N LEU A 127 -2.50 -4.14 2.33
CA LEU A 127 -3.16 -3.60 3.52
C LEU A 127 -4.03 -4.69 4.14
N VAL A 128 -4.22 -4.64 5.46
CA VAL A 128 -5.28 -5.37 6.15
C VAL A 128 -6.12 -4.37 6.91
N ALA A 129 -7.40 -4.26 6.55
CA ALA A 129 -8.36 -3.45 7.28
C ALA A 129 -9.14 -4.34 8.27
N THR A 130 -9.29 -3.93 9.52
CA THR A 130 -10.17 -4.62 10.48
C THR A 130 -11.48 -3.86 10.58
N VAL A 131 -12.54 -4.46 10.04
CA VAL A 131 -13.88 -3.87 10.01
C VAL A 131 -14.77 -4.66 10.95
N LYS A 132 -15.24 -4.02 12.04
CA LYS A 132 -16.09 -4.67 13.06
C LYS A 132 -15.48 -5.99 13.58
N GLY A 133 -14.17 -5.99 13.82
CA GLY A 133 -13.41 -7.15 14.31
C GLY A 133 -13.07 -8.21 13.26
N VAL A 134 -13.42 -7.99 11.98
CA VAL A 134 -13.12 -8.94 10.89
C VAL A 134 -12.02 -8.37 10.02
N ALA A 135 -10.94 -9.14 9.84
CA ALA A 135 -9.86 -8.80 8.93
C ALA A 135 -10.29 -8.87 7.46
N GLN A 136 -10.01 -7.81 6.72
CA GLN A 136 -10.28 -7.61 5.31
C GLN A 136 -8.94 -7.34 4.60
N PRO A 137 -8.29 -8.37 4.04
CA PRO A 137 -7.06 -8.17 3.28
C PRO A 137 -7.37 -7.41 1.98
N LEU A 138 -6.52 -6.44 1.64
CA LEU A 138 -6.60 -5.63 0.45
C LEU A 138 -5.26 -5.68 -0.30
N THR A 139 -5.35 -5.81 -1.62
CA THR A 139 -4.22 -5.63 -2.52
C THR A 139 -4.41 -4.32 -3.27
N MET A 140 -3.67 -3.29 -2.88
CA MET A 140 -3.72 -1.97 -3.51
C MET A 140 -2.87 -2.02 -4.77
N MET A 141 -3.50 -1.90 -5.94
CA MET A 141 -2.83 -2.03 -7.24
C MET A 141 -2.26 -0.68 -7.68
N ALA A 142 -1.01 -0.68 -8.15
CA ALA A 142 -0.38 0.52 -8.72
C ALA A 142 -1.22 1.07 -9.88
N THR A 143 -1.54 2.36 -9.83
CA THR A 143 -2.37 3.05 -10.82
C THR A 143 -1.52 4.04 -11.60
N ALA A 144 -1.56 3.96 -12.92
CA ALA A 144 -0.93 4.96 -13.79
C ALA A 144 -1.78 6.23 -13.86
N ASN A 145 -1.13 7.37 -13.98
CA ASN A 145 -1.80 8.65 -14.22
C ASN A 145 -1.10 9.37 -15.38
N ALA A 146 -1.76 9.36 -16.54
CA ALA A 146 -1.21 9.95 -17.75
C ALA A 146 -1.03 11.48 -17.65
N ALA A 147 -1.85 12.16 -16.83
CA ALA A 147 -1.76 13.61 -16.65
C ALA A 147 -0.50 14.02 -15.88
N THR A 148 0.00 13.16 -14.99
CA THR A 148 1.25 13.37 -14.23
C THR A 148 2.45 12.66 -14.85
N GLY A 149 2.23 11.81 -15.86
CA GLY A 149 3.27 10.96 -16.45
C GLY A 149 3.67 9.77 -15.57
N GLU A 150 2.81 9.37 -14.63
CA GLU A 150 3.00 8.17 -13.82
C GLU A 150 2.62 6.91 -14.58
N THR A 151 3.36 5.83 -14.34
CA THR A 151 3.14 4.52 -14.96
C THR A 151 3.04 3.43 -13.90
N VAL A 152 2.48 2.28 -14.26
CA VAL A 152 2.60 1.08 -13.42
C VAL A 152 4.10 0.74 -13.29
N GLY A 153 4.59 0.66 -12.04
CA GLY A 153 6.02 0.54 -11.77
C GLY A 153 6.78 1.88 -11.68
N SER A 154 6.08 3.01 -11.72
CA SER A 154 6.59 4.33 -11.32
C SER A 154 5.40 5.27 -11.03
N THR A 155 4.73 5.01 -9.91
CA THR A 155 3.54 5.76 -9.48
C THR A 155 3.55 5.99 -7.97
N SER A 156 2.85 7.04 -7.54
CA SER A 156 2.53 7.33 -6.15
C SER A 156 1.14 6.85 -5.74
N GLN A 157 0.31 6.37 -6.69
CA GLN A 157 -1.10 6.07 -6.45
C GLN A 157 -1.38 4.56 -6.52
N PHE A 158 -2.10 4.05 -5.52
CA PHE A 158 -2.50 2.65 -5.41
C PHE A 158 -3.97 2.53 -5.05
N VAL A 159 -4.72 1.65 -5.71
CA VAL A 159 -6.18 1.55 -5.56
C VAL A 159 -6.62 0.11 -5.30
N ALA A 160 -7.62 -0.07 -4.43
CA ALA A 160 -8.34 -1.33 -4.30
C ALA A 160 -9.86 -1.09 -4.23
N GLN A 161 -10.62 -2.05 -4.76
CA GLN A 161 -12.07 -2.12 -4.66
C GLN A 161 -12.45 -3.09 -3.54
N ALA A 162 -13.42 -2.69 -2.70
CA ALA A 162 -14.03 -3.57 -1.74
C ALA A 162 -15.43 -3.09 -1.34
N GLU A 163 -16.42 -3.98 -1.39
CA GLU A 163 -17.82 -3.60 -1.14
C GLU A 163 -18.05 -3.05 0.28
N TRP A 164 -17.33 -3.55 1.28
CA TRP A 164 -17.45 -3.05 2.66
C TRP A 164 -17.05 -1.58 2.78
N VAL A 165 -16.23 -1.06 1.88
CA VAL A 165 -15.80 0.35 1.87
C VAL A 165 -16.99 1.29 1.70
N LYS A 166 -18.07 0.87 1.03
CA LYS A 166 -19.27 1.70 0.84
C LYS A 166 -19.97 2.06 2.16
N THR A 167 -19.80 1.24 3.20
CA THR A 167 -20.53 1.38 4.47
C THR A 167 -19.64 1.51 5.71
N ALA A 168 -18.38 1.06 5.65
CA ALA A 168 -17.45 1.19 6.77
C ALA A 168 -16.85 2.59 6.82
N GLU A 169 -17.29 3.41 7.77
CA GLU A 169 -16.78 4.76 7.99
C GLU A 169 -15.54 4.80 8.88
N GLN A 170 -15.32 3.74 9.67
CA GLN A 170 -14.20 3.59 10.59
C GLN A 170 -13.69 2.16 10.56
N PHE A 171 -12.36 2.01 10.55
CA PHE A 171 -11.68 0.73 10.57
C PHE A 171 -10.21 0.92 10.94
N GLU A 172 -9.62 -0.10 11.58
CA GLU A 172 -8.18 -0.15 11.81
C GLU A 172 -7.50 -0.62 10.53
N VAL A 173 -6.28 -0.14 10.27
CA VAL A 173 -5.47 -0.57 9.13
C VAL A 173 -4.09 -1.00 9.62
N VAL A 174 -3.60 -2.11 9.06
CA VAL A 174 -2.21 -2.54 9.15
C VAL A 174 -1.61 -2.59 7.76
N VAL A 175 -0.46 -1.95 7.56
CA VAL A 175 0.41 -2.13 6.40
C VAL A 175 1.57 -3.03 6.85
N PRO A 176 1.58 -4.32 6.48
CA PRO A 176 2.61 -5.26 6.95
C PRO A 176 4.02 -4.84 6.53
N GLY A 177 4.14 -4.25 5.34
CA GLY A 177 5.40 -3.76 4.83
C GLY A 177 5.23 -2.88 3.60
N ILE A 178 6.01 -1.81 3.54
CA ILE A 178 6.16 -0.95 2.37
C ILE A 178 7.62 -0.51 2.23
N GLU A 179 8.12 -0.46 1.00
CA GLU A 179 9.46 0.04 0.70
C GLU A 179 9.38 1.32 -0.15
N ILE A 180 9.94 2.41 0.36
CA ILE A 180 9.97 3.71 -0.31
C ILE A 180 11.43 4.11 -0.46
N ARG A 181 11.92 4.16 -1.70
CA ARG A 181 13.30 4.57 -2.06
C ARG A 181 14.39 3.82 -1.25
N GLY A 182 14.19 2.52 -1.00
CA GLY A 182 15.12 1.68 -0.24
C GLY A 182 14.96 1.73 1.27
N ALA A 183 14.12 2.62 1.81
CA ALA A 183 13.70 2.58 3.20
C ALA A 183 12.51 1.64 3.37
N LYS A 184 12.56 0.76 4.37
CA LYS A 184 11.50 -0.21 4.65
C LYS A 184 10.75 0.18 5.93
N PHE A 185 9.43 0.20 5.84
CA PHE A 185 8.52 0.44 6.95
C PHE A 185 7.66 -0.80 7.13
N THR A 186 7.53 -1.29 8.36
CA THR A 186 6.81 -2.53 8.67
C THR A 186 5.85 -2.30 9.82
N ASP A 187 4.77 -3.07 9.84
CA ASP A 187 3.75 -3.04 10.90
C ASP A 187 3.21 -1.61 11.17
N VAL A 188 3.03 -0.83 10.11
CA VAL A 188 2.45 0.52 10.21
C VAL A 188 0.97 0.36 10.53
N LYS A 189 0.53 0.93 11.65
CA LYS A 189 -0.84 0.79 12.17
C LYS A 189 -1.47 2.16 12.34
N PHE A 190 -2.72 2.28 11.94
CA PHE A 190 -3.47 3.52 12.08
C PHE A 190 -4.98 3.26 12.09
N ASN A 191 -5.73 4.25 12.55
CA ASN A 191 -7.19 4.20 12.58
C ASN A 191 -7.74 5.12 11.49
N PHE A 192 -8.54 4.61 10.55
CA PHE A 192 -9.27 5.48 9.63
C PHE A 192 -10.55 6.01 10.30
N PRO A 193 -10.88 7.32 10.22
CA PRO A 193 -10.17 8.37 9.48
C PRO A 193 -9.12 9.16 10.31
N LYS A 194 -8.84 8.76 11.55
CA LYS A 194 -8.00 9.52 12.50
C LYS A 194 -6.53 9.65 12.11
N GLY A 195 -5.95 8.64 11.46
CA GLY A 195 -4.52 8.57 11.15
C GLY A 195 -3.71 7.81 12.20
N SER A 196 -2.40 8.01 12.17
CA SER A 196 -1.48 7.60 13.23
C SER A 196 -1.54 8.60 14.39
N ASP A 197 -1.67 8.11 15.62
CA ASP A 197 -1.62 8.98 16.81
C ASP A 197 -0.14 9.27 17.14
N ASP A 198 0.37 10.48 16.85
CA ASP A 198 1.74 10.92 17.22
C ASP A 198 1.87 11.27 18.70
N HIS A 199 1.37 10.38 19.56
CA HIS A 199 1.44 10.53 21.00
C HIS A 199 2.07 9.29 21.65
N GLY A 200 3.39 9.19 21.48
CA GLY A 200 4.23 8.49 22.43
C GLY A 200 5.35 7.69 21.79
N HIS A 201 6.58 8.15 21.95
CA HIS A 201 7.57 7.50 22.82
C HIS A 201 8.66 8.50 23.24
#